data_AF-A0AA39QCM8-F1
#
_entry.id   AF-A0AA39QCM8-F1
#
_cell.length_a   1.000
_cell.length_b   1.000
_cell.length_c   1.000
_cell.angle_alpha   90.00
_cell.angle_beta   90.00
_cell.angle_gamma   90.00
#
_symmetry.space_group_name_H-M   'P 1'
#
loop_
_entity.id
_entity.type
_entity.pdbx_description
1 polymer ?
#
loop_
_entity_poly.entity_id
_entity_poly.type
_entity_poly.pdbx_seq_one_letter_code
_entity_poly.pdbx_strand_id
1 'polypeptide(L)'
;MLTLLKVFVPLLLAASALAIENTVYIITNAETPSLQRPGLTPIGHHRAGHCIPEVFGNLSLGFIASCTPNSDTGTCIPAVATAAPLANSLGLGIDTSCGTGEESDDDCVKNLLHAYSKTSTAPILIVWDAAAMDDLLENLGMELPDADNEDDDEDQEEEPVGTHPDIILTKIKGSKLAESSMNCTHIDGTADDSDTVVYTPSHSRRRRSLHRRRFSLRAAESFKTHWDLGRST
;
A
#
# COMPACT_ATOMS: atom_id res chain seq x y z
N MET A 1 -18.28 70.90 12.68
CA MET A 1 -18.38 69.49 13.11
C MET A 1 -18.39 68.62 11.87
N LEU A 2 -17.25 68.02 11.49
CA LEU A 2 -17.17 67.00 10.44
C LEU A 2 -16.74 65.70 11.12
N THR A 3 -17.65 64.75 11.21
CA THR A 3 -17.39 63.41 11.77
C THR A 3 -16.76 62.54 10.69
N LEU A 4 -15.47 62.22 10.87
CA LEU A 4 -14.73 61.24 10.08
C LEU A 4 -15.26 59.84 10.39
N LEU A 5 -16.02 59.25 9.47
CA LEU A 5 -16.37 57.83 9.50
C LEU A 5 -15.12 57.02 9.14
N LYS A 6 -14.50 56.39 10.15
CA LYS A 6 -13.47 55.36 9.97
C LYS A 6 -14.13 54.10 9.42
N VAL A 7 -14.04 53.92 8.10
CA VAL A 7 -14.39 52.66 7.43
C VAL A 7 -13.31 51.64 7.78
N PHE A 8 -13.61 50.78 8.76
CA PHE A 8 -12.83 49.56 9.01
C PHE A 8 -13.18 48.56 7.91
N VAL A 9 -12.29 48.38 6.94
CA VAL A 9 -12.37 47.30 5.96
C VAL A 9 -11.85 46.03 6.64
N PRO A 10 -12.67 44.98 6.85
CA PRO A 10 -12.16 43.72 7.34
C PRO A 10 -11.37 43.05 6.21
N LEU A 11 -10.06 42.94 6.40
CA LEU A 11 -9.19 42.12 5.55
C LEU A 11 -9.52 40.65 5.83
N LEU A 12 -10.43 40.09 5.04
CA LEU A 12 -10.64 38.64 4.95
C LEU A 12 -9.34 38.01 4.44
N LEU A 13 -8.48 37.54 5.35
CA LEU A 13 -7.50 36.52 5.01
C LEU A 13 -8.29 35.25 4.68
N ALA A 14 -8.52 35.02 3.40
CA ALA A 14 -8.88 33.71 2.92
C ALA A 14 -7.72 32.77 3.27
N ALA A 15 -7.90 31.93 4.29
CA ALA A 15 -7.05 30.78 4.51
C ALA A 15 -7.34 29.80 3.37
N SER A 16 -6.68 30.01 2.23
CA SER A 16 -6.59 29.00 1.20
C SER A 16 -5.85 27.82 1.83
N ALA A 17 -6.56 26.73 2.11
CA ALA A 17 -5.92 25.45 2.34
C ALA A 17 -5.08 25.16 1.09
N LEU A 18 -3.77 25.31 1.21
CA LEU A 18 -2.84 25.11 0.10
C LEU A 18 -2.73 23.61 -0.12
N ALA A 19 -3.50 23.11 -1.09
CA ALA A 19 -3.40 21.74 -1.55
C ALA A 19 -2.02 21.51 -2.19
N ILE A 20 -1.38 20.37 -1.86
CA ILE A 20 -0.14 19.93 -2.51
C ILE A 20 -0.42 19.78 -4.01
N GLU A 21 0.31 20.54 -4.83
CA GLU A 21 0.12 20.50 -6.29
C GLU A 21 0.99 19.45 -6.98
N ASN A 22 2.02 18.95 -6.28
CA ASN A 22 2.92 17.93 -6.77
C ASN A 22 2.17 16.63 -7.04
N THR A 23 2.55 15.91 -8.09
CA THR A 23 2.20 14.49 -8.23
C THR A 23 2.98 13.71 -7.18
N VAL A 24 2.27 12.87 -6.42
CA VAL A 24 2.85 12.00 -5.40
C VAL A 24 2.71 10.56 -5.88
N TYR A 25 3.83 9.87 -5.98
CA TYR A 25 3.91 8.43 -6.18
C TYR A 25 4.23 7.77 -4.85
N ILE A 26 3.53 6.71 -4.50
CA ILE A 26 3.77 5.93 -3.29
C ILE A 26 3.98 4.48 -3.70
N ILE A 27 5.06 3.90 -3.22
CA ILE A 27 5.39 2.50 -3.39
C ILE A 27 5.79 1.92 -2.03
N THR A 28 5.58 0.64 -1.86
CA THR A 28 6.13 -0.11 -0.72
C THR A 28 7.58 -0.52 -0.97
N ASN A 29 8.25 -1.06 0.05
CA ASN A 29 9.56 -1.68 -0.11
C ASN A 29 9.51 -2.86 -1.09
N ALA A 30 10.63 -3.09 -1.77
CA ALA A 30 10.82 -4.28 -2.60
C ALA A 30 10.85 -5.56 -1.75
N GLU A 31 10.90 -6.72 -2.41
CA GLU A 31 10.75 -8.03 -1.79
C GLU A 31 11.74 -8.26 -0.64
N THR A 32 11.20 -8.50 0.55
CA THR A 32 11.95 -8.75 1.79
C THR A 32 12.03 -10.25 2.11
N PRO A 33 13.03 -10.68 2.88
CA PRO A 33 13.08 -12.07 3.33
C PRO A 33 11.88 -12.40 4.22
N SER A 34 11.44 -13.65 4.17
CA SER A 34 10.39 -14.14 5.06
C SER A 34 10.80 -14.04 6.54
N LEU A 35 9.80 -14.12 7.42
CA LEU A 35 9.97 -14.02 8.89
C LEU A 35 10.50 -12.66 9.36
N GLN A 36 10.10 -11.57 8.68
CA GLN A 36 10.44 -10.19 9.00
C GLN A 36 11.95 -9.96 9.22
N ARG A 37 12.82 -10.62 8.44
CA ARG A 37 14.24 -10.30 8.52
C ARG A 37 14.54 -9.00 7.78
N PRO A 38 15.45 -8.16 8.30
CA PRO A 38 15.75 -6.89 7.68
C PRO A 38 16.43 -7.06 6.32
N GLY A 39 16.25 -6.05 5.45
CA GLY A 39 16.88 -5.96 4.14
C GLY A 39 16.03 -6.51 2.99
N LEU A 40 16.64 -6.62 1.81
CA LEU A 40 15.99 -7.09 0.58
C LEU A 40 16.46 -8.51 0.22
N THR A 41 15.57 -9.27 -0.41
CA THR A 41 15.94 -10.51 -1.10
C THR A 41 16.74 -10.20 -2.37
N PRO A 42 17.35 -11.21 -3.03
CA PRO A 42 17.93 -11.02 -4.35
C PRO A 42 16.93 -10.46 -5.39
N ILE A 43 15.66 -10.87 -5.31
CA ILE A 43 14.59 -10.34 -6.17
C ILE A 43 14.31 -8.88 -5.83
N GLY A 44 14.22 -8.55 -4.54
CA GLY A 44 14.03 -7.17 -4.07
C GLY A 44 15.17 -6.24 -4.50
N HIS A 45 16.41 -6.70 -4.45
CA HIS A 45 17.54 -5.97 -5.01
C HIS A 45 17.45 -5.78 -6.52
N HIS A 46 16.92 -6.75 -7.26
CA HIS A 46 16.70 -6.61 -8.69
C HIS A 46 15.62 -5.57 -9.00
N ARG A 47 14.47 -5.62 -8.31
CA ARG A 47 13.40 -4.61 -8.43
C ARG A 47 13.89 -3.21 -8.10
N ALA A 48 14.57 -3.04 -6.96
CA ALA A 48 15.13 -1.77 -6.52
C ALA A 48 16.22 -1.24 -7.46
N GLY A 49 17.07 -2.12 -7.99
CA GLY A 49 18.23 -1.75 -8.81
C GLY A 49 17.95 -1.51 -10.29
N HIS A 50 16.88 -2.10 -10.84
CA HIS A 50 16.62 -2.06 -12.28
C HIS A 50 15.21 -1.54 -12.58
N CYS A 51 14.18 -2.17 -12.03
CA CYS A 51 12.82 -1.83 -12.39
C CYS A 51 12.39 -0.44 -11.90
N ILE A 52 12.56 -0.15 -10.60
CA ILE A 52 12.18 1.14 -10.02
C ILE A 52 12.92 2.29 -10.74
N PRO A 53 14.24 2.21 -11.01
CA PRO A 53 14.93 3.17 -11.86
C PRO A 53 14.36 3.34 -13.27
N GLU A 54 13.94 2.26 -13.93
CA GLU A 54 13.34 2.33 -15.27
C GLU A 54 11.96 3.02 -15.26
N VAL A 55 11.14 2.73 -14.26
CA VAL A 55 9.80 3.32 -14.09
C VAL A 55 9.89 4.81 -13.75
N PHE A 56 10.71 5.17 -12.76
CA PHE A 56 10.71 6.51 -12.17
C PHE A 56 11.81 7.43 -12.67
N GLY A 57 12.88 6.90 -13.26
CA GLY A 57 14.09 7.65 -13.60
C GLY A 57 13.86 8.80 -14.58
N ASN A 58 12.82 8.73 -15.40
CA ASN A 58 12.47 9.77 -16.37
C ASN A 58 11.35 10.71 -15.90
N LEU A 59 10.78 10.49 -14.70
CA LEU A 59 9.66 11.30 -14.18
C LEU A 59 10.09 12.64 -13.57
N SER A 60 11.38 12.99 -13.68
CA SER A 60 11.93 14.25 -13.15
C SER A 60 11.57 14.48 -11.67
N LEU A 61 11.67 13.42 -10.85
CA LEU A 61 11.45 13.49 -9.42
C LEU A 61 12.31 14.60 -8.81
N GLY A 62 11.73 15.37 -7.89
CA GLY A 62 12.47 16.40 -7.14
C GLY A 62 12.58 16.10 -5.64
N PHE A 63 11.88 15.09 -5.15
CA PHE A 63 11.90 14.70 -3.75
C PHE A 63 11.64 13.20 -3.58
N ILE A 64 12.41 12.57 -2.70
CA ILE A 64 12.21 11.18 -2.29
C ILE A 64 12.12 11.15 -0.78
N ALA A 65 11.03 10.60 -0.25
CA ALA A 65 10.83 10.38 1.17
C ALA A 65 10.74 8.89 1.48
N SER A 66 11.21 8.51 2.65
CA SER A 66 11.02 7.17 3.22
C SER A 66 10.89 7.27 4.73
N CYS A 67 10.51 6.18 5.37
CA CYS A 67 10.40 6.17 6.81
C CYS A 67 11.77 6.05 7.51
N THR A 68 11.86 6.54 8.74
CA THR A 68 13.07 6.45 9.56
C THR A 68 13.45 4.98 9.83
N PRO A 69 14.64 4.52 9.41
CA PRO A 69 15.10 3.15 9.70
C PRO A 69 15.21 2.88 11.20
N ASN A 70 14.64 1.77 11.66
CA ASN A 70 14.78 1.30 13.04
C ASN A 70 15.66 0.03 13.06
N SER A 71 16.83 0.11 13.69
CA SER A 71 17.77 -1.01 13.77
C SER A 71 17.33 -2.13 14.71
N ASP A 72 16.49 -1.82 15.69
CA ASP A 72 16.05 -2.78 16.71
C ASP A 72 14.94 -3.68 16.17
N THR A 73 14.02 -3.12 15.40
CA THR A 73 12.89 -3.84 14.81
C THR A 73 13.15 -4.27 13.36
N GLY A 74 14.09 -3.62 12.66
CA GLY A 74 14.33 -3.82 11.24
C GLY A 74 13.36 -3.07 10.31
N THR A 75 12.36 -2.39 10.88
CA THR A 75 11.36 -1.59 10.15
C THR A 75 12.04 -0.48 9.35
N CYS A 76 11.52 -0.17 8.17
CA CYS A 76 11.99 0.91 7.27
C CYS A 76 13.37 0.73 6.67
N ILE A 77 14.19 -0.21 7.15
CA ILE A 77 15.45 -0.58 6.50
C ILE A 77 15.21 -1.05 5.05
N PRO A 78 14.22 -1.93 4.76
CA PRO A 78 13.91 -2.32 3.38
C PRO A 78 13.43 -1.16 2.51
N ALA A 79 12.62 -0.24 3.06
CA ALA A 79 12.08 0.89 2.32
C ALA A 79 13.20 1.82 1.84
N VAL A 80 14.12 2.20 2.75
CA VAL A 80 15.29 3.01 2.38
C VAL A 80 16.21 2.27 1.40
N ALA A 81 16.43 0.97 1.60
CA ALA A 81 17.21 0.15 0.68
C ALA A 81 16.58 0.05 -0.73
N THR A 82 15.25 0.08 -0.81
CA THR A 82 14.49 0.08 -2.06
C THR A 82 14.64 1.39 -2.82
N ALA A 83 14.61 2.52 -2.11
CA ALA A 83 14.73 3.85 -2.71
C ALA A 83 16.16 4.20 -3.15
N ALA A 84 17.17 3.65 -2.47
CA ALA A 84 18.57 4.06 -2.62
C ALA A 84 19.12 4.01 -4.06
N PRO A 85 18.88 2.97 -4.88
CA PRO A 85 19.44 2.94 -6.24
C PRO A 85 18.90 4.06 -7.13
N LEU A 86 17.60 4.35 -7.08
CA LEU A 86 16.98 5.45 -7.82
C LEU A 86 17.44 6.81 -7.29
N ALA A 87 17.48 7.00 -5.97
CA ALA A 87 17.96 8.25 -5.39
C ALA A 87 19.40 8.57 -5.83
N ASN A 88 20.27 7.56 -5.80
CA ASN A 88 21.65 7.68 -6.25
C ASN A 88 21.75 8.00 -7.75
N SER A 89 20.93 7.37 -8.61
CA SER A 89 20.97 7.62 -10.05
C SER A 89 20.49 9.02 -10.42
N LEU A 90 19.54 9.57 -9.65
CA LEU A 90 19.01 10.91 -9.81
C LEU A 90 19.85 12.00 -9.11
N GLY A 91 20.80 11.61 -8.26
CA GLY A 91 21.56 12.55 -7.43
C GLY A 91 20.72 13.23 -6.35
N LEU A 92 19.67 12.55 -5.87
CA LEU A 92 18.77 13.03 -4.82
C LEU A 92 19.11 12.37 -3.47
N GLY A 93 18.83 13.10 -2.38
CA GLY A 93 18.77 12.50 -1.05
C GLY A 93 17.44 11.79 -0.82
N ILE A 94 17.41 10.89 0.16
CA ILE A 94 16.18 10.31 0.71
C ILE A 94 15.92 11.01 2.04
N ASP A 95 14.79 11.69 2.17
CA ASP A 95 14.36 12.24 3.44
C ASP A 95 13.77 11.11 4.30
N THR A 96 14.38 10.85 5.45
CA THR A 96 13.96 9.84 6.41
C THR A 96 13.62 10.45 7.76
N SER A 97 13.01 11.65 7.77
CA SER A 97 12.70 12.38 9.00
C SER A 97 11.40 11.93 9.68
N CYS A 98 10.51 11.22 8.97
CA CYS A 98 9.24 10.71 9.49
C CYS A 98 9.32 9.21 9.81
N GLY A 99 8.98 8.83 11.04
CA GLY A 99 8.93 7.44 11.49
C GLY A 99 7.61 6.73 11.17
N THR A 100 7.47 5.51 11.69
CA THR A 100 6.25 4.68 11.67
C THR A 100 5.87 4.24 13.08
N GLY A 101 4.61 3.87 13.29
CA GLY A 101 4.12 3.30 14.56
C GLY A 101 3.94 4.34 15.66
N GLU A 102 3.98 3.92 16.92
CA GLU A 102 3.67 4.78 18.08
C GLU A 102 4.59 6.02 18.24
N GLU A 103 5.76 5.99 17.59
CA GLU A 103 6.74 7.08 17.63
C GLU A 103 6.58 8.06 16.45
N SER A 104 5.64 7.83 15.53
CA SER A 104 5.37 8.73 14.41
C SER A 104 4.39 9.83 14.78
N ASP A 105 4.70 11.07 14.40
CA ASP A 105 3.74 12.16 14.34
C ASP A 105 2.87 11.95 13.08
N ASP A 106 1.55 11.77 13.28
CA ASP A 106 0.55 11.52 12.23
C ASP A 106 0.60 12.56 11.10
N ASP A 107 0.91 13.82 11.42
CA ASP A 107 1.00 14.89 10.42
C ASP A 107 2.41 15.01 9.81
N CYS A 108 3.39 14.20 10.21
CA CYS A 108 4.80 14.36 9.80
C CYS A 108 4.97 14.34 8.28
N VAL A 109 4.52 13.27 7.62
CA VAL A 109 4.71 13.13 6.17
C VAL A 109 3.96 14.23 5.43
N LYS A 110 2.73 14.53 5.84
CA LYS A 110 1.93 15.62 5.26
C LYS A 110 2.61 16.98 5.40
N ASN A 111 3.19 17.27 6.55
CA ASN A 111 3.97 18.49 6.80
C ASN A 111 5.23 18.54 5.94
N LEU A 112 5.92 17.40 5.78
CA LEU A 112 7.09 17.27 4.93
C LEU A 112 6.74 17.56 3.46
N LEU A 113 5.69 16.94 2.93
CA LEU A 113 5.22 17.17 1.56
C LEU A 113 4.76 18.63 1.35
N HIS A 114 4.06 19.21 2.33
CA HIS A 114 3.62 20.60 2.27
C HIS A 114 4.79 21.60 2.37
N ALA A 115 5.85 21.27 3.12
CA ALA A 115 7.06 22.09 3.15
C ALA A 115 7.76 22.08 1.79
N TYR A 116 7.90 20.91 1.18
CA TYR A 116 8.50 20.78 -0.15
C TYR A 116 7.65 21.49 -1.23
N SER A 117 6.32 21.34 -1.22
CA SER A 117 5.42 21.92 -2.23
C SER A 117 5.44 23.46 -2.27
N LYS A 118 5.84 24.13 -1.18
CA LYS A 118 6.05 25.58 -1.16
C LYS A 118 7.26 26.04 -1.97
N THR A 119 8.19 25.14 -2.26
CA THR A 119 9.47 25.46 -2.90
C THR A 119 9.63 24.84 -4.28
N SER A 120 8.86 23.80 -4.59
CA SER A 120 8.97 23.05 -5.84
C SER A 120 7.64 22.42 -6.23
N THR A 121 7.37 22.36 -7.54
CA THR A 121 6.24 21.63 -8.13
C THR A 121 6.64 20.27 -8.70
N ALA A 122 7.92 19.91 -8.64
CA ALA A 122 8.41 18.64 -9.20
C ALA A 122 7.82 17.43 -8.44
N PRO A 123 7.61 16.28 -9.12
CA PRO A 123 6.97 15.13 -8.50
C PRO A 123 7.74 14.55 -7.30
N ILE A 124 6.99 13.87 -6.43
CA ILE A 124 7.47 13.27 -5.18
C ILE A 124 7.33 11.76 -5.27
N LEU A 125 8.35 11.04 -4.80
CA LEU A 125 8.25 9.61 -4.54
C LEU A 125 8.31 9.35 -3.03
N ILE A 126 7.34 8.60 -2.51
CA ILE A 126 7.35 8.06 -1.15
C ILE A 126 7.60 6.56 -1.27
N VAL A 127 8.63 6.07 -0.58
CA VAL A 127 8.92 4.64 -0.47
C VAL A 127 8.75 4.25 0.99
N TRP A 128 7.76 3.42 1.30
CA TRP A 128 7.40 3.13 2.69
C TRP A 128 7.55 1.66 3.04
N ASP A 129 7.51 1.34 4.33
CA ASP A 129 7.49 -0.03 4.80
C ASP A 129 6.09 -0.64 4.59
N ALA A 130 6.02 -1.84 4.01
CA ALA A 130 4.78 -2.53 3.71
C ALA A 130 3.91 -2.71 4.96
N ALA A 131 4.53 -2.98 6.11
CA ALA A 131 3.81 -3.22 7.35
C ALA A 131 3.23 -1.94 7.98
N ALA A 132 3.59 -0.76 7.46
CA ALA A 132 3.13 0.54 7.94
C ALA A 132 2.49 1.38 6.82
N MET A 133 2.09 0.74 5.72
CA MET A 133 1.48 1.44 4.57
C MET A 133 0.11 2.00 4.92
N ASP A 134 -0.71 1.24 5.65
CA ASP A 134 -2.06 1.67 6.04
C ASP A 134 -2.02 2.95 6.88
N ASP A 135 -1.16 2.98 7.91
CA ASP A 135 -0.93 4.16 8.74
C ASP A 135 -0.50 5.38 7.90
N LEU A 136 0.38 5.17 6.90
CA LEU A 136 0.82 6.24 6.00
C LEU A 136 -0.36 6.80 5.19
N LEU A 137 -1.17 5.94 4.60
CA LEU A 137 -2.27 6.35 3.71
C LEU A 137 -3.38 7.05 4.50
N GLU A 138 -3.68 6.56 5.70
CA GLU A 138 -4.59 7.23 6.65
C GLU A 138 -4.08 8.64 6.99
N ASN A 139 -2.81 8.75 7.39
CA ASN A 139 -2.18 10.02 7.77
C ASN A 139 -2.13 11.05 6.63
N LEU A 140 -1.99 10.57 5.38
CA LEU A 140 -2.03 11.43 4.20
C LEU A 140 -3.46 11.83 3.81
N GLY A 141 -4.49 11.28 4.45
CA GLY A 141 -5.89 11.50 4.09
C GLY A 141 -6.19 11.01 2.67
N MET A 142 -5.51 9.96 2.22
CA MET A 142 -5.71 9.39 0.90
C MET A 142 -6.81 8.34 0.97
N GLU A 143 -7.99 8.70 0.45
CA GLU A 143 -9.08 7.75 0.24
C GLU A 143 -8.63 6.72 -0.81
N LEU A 144 -8.55 5.46 -0.39
CA LEU A 144 -8.20 4.32 -1.24
C LEU A 144 -9.22 4.22 -2.40
N PRO A 145 -8.81 3.72 -3.58
CA PRO A 145 -9.74 3.50 -4.68
C PRO A 145 -10.79 2.47 -4.24
N ASP A 146 -12.00 2.96 -4.04
CA ASP A 146 -13.26 2.26 -3.77
C ASP A 146 -13.17 1.14 -2.71
N ALA A 147 -13.17 1.53 -1.43
CA ALA A 147 -13.77 0.71 -0.35
C ALA A 147 -15.32 0.88 -0.35
N ASP A 148 -15.89 1.00 -1.55
CA ASP A 148 -17.27 1.37 -1.80
C ASP A 148 -18.16 0.10 -1.74
N ASN A 149 -18.35 -0.42 -0.53
CA ASN A 149 -19.43 -1.28 -0.01
C ASN A 149 -20.06 -2.38 -0.91
N GLU A 150 -20.34 -3.51 -0.25
CA GLU A 150 -21.30 -4.59 -0.58
C GLU A 150 -20.73 -5.79 -1.36
N ASP A 151 -20.11 -6.72 -0.63
CA ASP A 151 -20.68 -8.07 -0.47
C ASP A 151 -20.14 -8.67 0.83
N ASP A 152 -21.04 -9.04 1.75
CA ASP A 152 -20.78 -9.76 3.02
C ASP A 152 -20.28 -11.21 2.75
N ASP A 153 -19.22 -11.36 1.97
CA ASP A 153 -18.51 -12.62 1.83
C ASP A 153 -17.28 -12.57 2.76
N GLU A 154 -17.50 -12.99 4.01
CA GLU A 154 -16.54 -13.01 5.14
C GLU A 154 -15.27 -13.88 4.92
N ASP A 155 -14.92 -14.24 3.68
CA ASP A 155 -13.88 -15.23 3.36
C ASP A 155 -12.82 -14.77 2.33
N GLN A 156 -12.80 -13.50 1.91
CA GLN A 156 -11.66 -12.95 1.14
C GLN A 156 -10.78 -12.10 2.07
N GLU A 157 -9.62 -12.64 2.43
CA GLU A 157 -8.51 -11.85 2.98
C GLU A 157 -8.16 -10.79 1.91
N GLU A 158 -8.75 -9.61 1.99
CA GLU A 158 -8.38 -8.49 1.12
C GLU A 158 -6.92 -8.15 1.40
N GLU A 159 -6.05 -8.42 0.42
CA GLU A 159 -4.64 -8.04 0.49
C GLU A 159 -4.58 -6.51 0.68
N PRO A 160 -3.91 -6.01 1.74
CA PRO A 160 -3.93 -4.58 2.06
C PRO A 160 -3.39 -3.74 0.90
N VAL A 161 -4.11 -2.67 0.56
CA VAL A 161 -3.82 -1.84 -0.63
C VAL A 161 -2.40 -1.29 -0.59
N GLY A 162 -1.69 -1.39 -1.72
CA GLY A 162 -0.33 -0.83 -1.86
C GLY A 162 0.76 -1.56 -1.07
N THR A 163 0.47 -2.70 -0.47
CA THR A 163 1.49 -3.51 0.25
C THR A 163 2.27 -4.46 -0.65
N HIS A 164 1.79 -4.71 -1.87
CA HIS A 164 2.52 -5.51 -2.85
C HIS A 164 3.64 -4.71 -3.54
N PRO A 165 4.88 -5.24 -3.65
CA PRO A 165 6.04 -4.54 -4.24
C PRO A 165 5.90 -4.04 -5.68
N ASP A 166 4.93 -4.56 -6.44
CA ASP A 166 4.64 -4.15 -7.82
C ASP A 166 3.67 -2.96 -7.91
N ILE A 167 3.06 -2.53 -6.81
CA ILE A 167 2.01 -1.51 -6.87
C ILE A 167 2.59 -0.10 -6.72
N ILE A 168 2.11 0.80 -7.59
CA ILE A 168 2.30 2.24 -7.53
C ILE A 168 0.94 2.89 -7.26
N LEU A 169 0.85 3.56 -6.11
CA LEU A 169 -0.25 4.46 -5.82
C LEU A 169 0.13 5.87 -6.30
N THR A 170 -0.72 6.47 -7.12
CA THR A 170 -0.50 7.79 -7.70
C THR A 170 -1.59 8.74 -7.24
N LYS A 171 -1.18 9.84 -6.60
CA LYS A 171 -2.05 10.96 -6.24
C LYS A 171 -1.69 12.18 -7.07
N ILE A 172 -2.67 12.70 -7.80
CA ILE A 172 -2.60 13.98 -8.51
C ILE A 172 -3.57 14.94 -7.80
N LYS A 173 -3.26 16.23 -7.81
CA LYS A 173 -4.14 17.25 -7.24
C LYS A 173 -5.56 17.13 -7.82
N GLY A 174 -6.54 16.94 -6.94
CA GLY A 174 -7.95 16.84 -7.31
C GLY A 174 -8.36 15.49 -7.91
N SER A 175 -7.49 14.47 -7.93
CA SER A 175 -7.85 13.10 -8.33
C SER A 175 -8.08 12.19 -7.13
N LYS A 176 -8.85 11.10 -7.33
CA LYS A 176 -8.77 9.93 -6.44
C LYS A 176 -7.37 9.31 -6.53
N LEU A 177 -7.03 8.47 -5.55
CA LEU A 177 -5.82 7.66 -5.62
C LEU A 177 -5.96 6.68 -6.80
N ALA A 178 -4.96 6.62 -7.66
CA ALA A 178 -4.94 5.70 -8.80
C ALA A 178 -3.90 4.62 -8.53
N GLU A 179 -4.26 3.37 -8.83
CA GLU A 179 -3.34 2.24 -8.72
C GLU A 179 -2.83 1.81 -10.10
N SER A 180 -1.56 1.45 -10.16
CA SER A 180 -0.94 0.87 -11.35
C SER A 180 0.18 -0.09 -10.97
N SER A 181 0.47 -1.06 -11.84
CA SER A 181 1.60 -1.98 -11.69
C SER A 181 2.90 -1.36 -12.23
N MET A 182 4.04 -1.62 -11.59
CA MET A 182 5.37 -1.30 -12.12
C MET A 182 5.69 -2.14 -13.36
N ASN A 183 5.10 -3.34 -13.46
CA ASN A 183 5.24 -4.27 -14.57
C ASN A 183 6.72 -4.61 -14.84
N CYS A 184 7.45 -4.92 -13.77
CA CYS A 184 8.86 -5.25 -13.84
C CYS A 184 9.07 -6.55 -14.59
N THR A 185 9.59 -6.49 -15.82
CA THR A 185 9.79 -7.68 -16.65
C THR A 185 10.61 -8.74 -15.89
N HIS A 186 10.17 -9.99 -15.93
CA HIS A 186 10.77 -11.16 -15.26
C HIS A 186 10.62 -11.21 -13.72
N ILE A 187 10.03 -10.18 -13.10
CA ILE A 187 9.65 -10.21 -11.68
C ILE A 187 8.13 -10.23 -11.57
N ASP A 188 7.50 -9.30 -12.29
CA ASP A 188 6.06 -9.18 -12.45
C ASP A 188 5.70 -9.82 -13.79
N GLY A 189 4.79 -10.78 -13.74
CA GLY A 189 4.33 -11.49 -14.92
C GLY A 189 2.88 -11.90 -14.75
N THR A 190 2.16 -12.00 -15.87
CA THR A 190 0.96 -12.83 -15.97
C THR A 190 1.33 -14.24 -15.52
N ALA A 191 0.57 -14.82 -14.60
CA ALA A 191 0.62 -16.26 -14.35
C ALA A 191 0.64 -16.97 -15.71
N ASP A 192 1.68 -17.76 -15.97
CA ASP A 192 1.76 -18.58 -17.19
C ASP A 192 0.43 -19.34 -17.34
N ASP A 193 -0.19 -19.20 -18.50
CA ASP A 193 -1.49 -19.73 -18.90
C ASP A 193 -1.69 -21.21 -18.47
N SER A 194 -2.59 -21.45 -17.53
CA SER A 194 -3.43 -22.65 -17.55
C SER A 194 -4.84 -22.31 -17.06
N ASP A 195 -5.78 -22.42 -17.98
CA ASP A 195 -7.24 -22.29 -17.85
C ASP A 195 -7.79 -20.87 -17.71
N THR A 196 -7.81 -20.19 -18.86
CA THR A 196 -8.84 -19.19 -19.14
C THR A 196 -10.22 -19.89 -19.15
N VAL A 197 -10.84 -20.07 -17.99
CA VAL A 197 -12.28 -20.37 -17.93
C VAL A 197 -13.00 -19.09 -18.32
N VAL A 198 -13.30 -18.96 -19.60
CA VAL A 198 -14.26 -17.98 -20.10
C VAL A 198 -15.61 -18.31 -19.47
N TYR A 199 -15.95 -17.63 -18.38
CA TYR A 199 -17.29 -17.70 -17.80
C TYR A 199 -18.26 -16.97 -18.74
N THR A 200 -18.83 -17.73 -19.67
CA THR A 200 -20.00 -17.27 -20.42
C THR A 200 -21.21 -17.37 -19.48
N PRO A 201 -21.94 -16.28 -19.18
CA PRO A 201 -23.14 -16.37 -18.38
C PRO A 201 -24.20 -17.15 -19.17
N SER A 202 -24.38 -18.42 -18.82
CA SER A 202 -25.46 -19.23 -19.37
C SER A 202 -26.78 -18.80 -18.73
N HIS A 203 -27.45 -17.83 -19.35
CA HIS A 203 -28.85 -17.60 -19.09
C HIS A 203 -29.66 -18.83 -19.52
N SER A 204 -30.50 -19.28 -18.59
CA SER A 204 -31.57 -20.28 -18.71
C SER A 204 -31.20 -21.73 -18.34
N ARG A 205 -31.70 -22.18 -17.18
CA ARG A 205 -32.80 -23.17 -17.15
C ARG A 205 -33.41 -23.35 -15.76
N ARG A 206 -34.72 -23.08 -15.74
CA ARG A 206 -35.76 -23.46 -14.79
C ARG A 206 -35.46 -24.67 -13.87
N ARG A 207 -35.70 -24.43 -12.58
CA ARG A 207 -36.36 -25.29 -11.58
C ARG A 207 -36.51 -26.78 -11.93
N ARG A 208 -35.90 -27.66 -11.11
CA ARG A 208 -36.58 -28.87 -10.60
C ARG A 208 -36.21 -29.13 -9.14
N SER A 209 -37.25 -29.12 -8.31
CA SER A 209 -37.30 -29.62 -6.94
C SER A 209 -36.91 -31.10 -6.90
N LEU A 210 -35.99 -31.47 -6.02
CA LEU A 210 -35.74 -32.87 -5.64
C LEU A 210 -35.83 -33.04 -4.12
N HIS A 211 -37.06 -33.32 -3.71
CA HIS A 211 -37.48 -34.34 -2.76
C HIS A 211 -36.45 -34.88 -1.75
N ARG A 212 -36.67 -34.55 -0.47
CA ARG A 212 -36.15 -35.24 0.72
C ARG A 212 -36.21 -36.75 0.58
N ARG A 213 -35.07 -37.43 0.71
CA ARG A 213 -35.01 -38.83 1.15
C ARG A 213 -34.32 -38.90 2.51
N ARG A 214 -35.09 -39.34 3.50
CA ARG A 214 -34.65 -39.70 4.85
C ARG A 214 -33.57 -40.78 4.76
N PHE A 215 -32.39 -40.53 5.30
CA PHE A 215 -31.44 -41.58 5.62
C PHE A 215 -31.68 -42.09 7.04
N SER A 216 -31.87 -43.40 7.12
CA SER A 216 -32.10 -44.19 8.31
C SER A 216 -30.81 -44.31 9.14
N LEU A 217 -30.87 -43.92 10.41
CA LEU A 217 -29.88 -44.27 11.43
C LEU A 217 -29.89 -45.78 11.65
N ARG A 218 -28.80 -46.48 11.34
CA ARG A 218 -28.44 -47.80 11.89
C ARG A 218 -27.04 -48.20 11.41
N ALA A 219 -26.07 -48.05 12.31
CA ALA A 219 -24.88 -48.90 12.49
C ALA A 219 -23.86 -48.12 13.32
N ALA A 220 -24.11 -48.03 14.63
CA ALA A 220 -23.07 -47.71 15.59
C ALA A 220 -22.65 -49.05 16.20
N GLU A 221 -21.55 -49.62 15.71
CA GLU A 221 -20.86 -50.70 16.42
C GLU A 221 -19.42 -50.84 15.92
N SER A 222 -18.51 -50.85 16.87
CA SER A 222 -17.16 -51.40 16.79
C SER A 222 -16.09 -50.56 16.08
N PHE A 223 -15.43 -49.67 16.83
CA PHE A 223 -13.96 -49.54 16.83
C PHE A 223 -13.54 -48.85 18.13
N LYS A 224 -13.45 -49.64 19.20
CA LYS A 224 -12.80 -49.26 20.46
C LYS A 224 -11.80 -50.38 20.75
N THR A 225 -10.52 -50.12 20.50
CA THR A 225 -9.38 -50.71 21.19
C THR A 225 -8.08 -50.20 20.54
N HIS A 226 -7.06 -50.07 21.37
CA HIS A 226 -5.64 -50.03 21.04
C HIS A 226 -4.96 -48.66 20.95
N TRP A 227 -4.83 -47.97 22.09
CA TRP A 227 -3.61 -47.25 22.48
C TRP A 227 -3.60 -47.10 24.01
N ASP A 228 -3.04 -48.08 24.70
CA ASP A 228 -2.61 -47.91 26.09
C ASP A 228 -1.55 -48.95 26.39
N LEU A 229 -0.28 -48.58 26.26
CA LEU A 229 0.88 -49.26 26.86
C LEU A 229 2.08 -48.31 26.75
N GLY A 230 2.51 -47.74 27.87
CA GLY A 230 3.88 -47.23 28.01
C GLY A 230 4.09 -45.98 28.85
N ARG A 231 3.88 -46.06 30.18
CA ARG A 231 4.75 -45.32 31.12
C ARG A 231 4.78 -45.97 32.49
N SER A 232 5.88 -46.70 32.74
CA SER A 232 6.34 -47.08 34.07
C SER A 232 7.30 -46.01 34.56
N THR A 233 6.97 -45.38 35.69
CA THR A 233 7.83 -45.02 36.85
C THR A 233 6.93 -44.44 37.92
#